data_AF-A0A838GN13-F1
#
_entry.id   AF-A0A838GN13-F1
#
_cell.length_a   1.000
_cell.length_b   1.000
_cell.length_c   1.000
_cell.angle_alpha   90.00
_cell.angle_beta   90.00
_cell.angle_gamma   90.00
#
_symmetry.space_group_name_H-M   'P 1'
#
loop_
_entity.id
_entity.type
_entity.pdbx_description
1 polymer ?
#
loop_
_entity_poly.entity_id
_entity_poly.type
_entity_poly.pdbx_seq_one_letter_code
_entity_poly.pdbx_strand_id
1 'polypeptide(L)'
;SRDLSSLVRSEIELAKAELKDDVRSAGKGGGMLGVAAFLGVLFVILASIAAAYGLTALGLHPAWAFLIVAGFYLIVAGVLALVGVKSLKQIKPPELTIKTAKDSAALLKSDGRADARAGVRAGVARR
;
A
#
# COMPACT_ATOMS: atom_id res chain seq x y z
N SER A 1 7.00 43.91 3.07
CA SER A 1 6.28 42.73 3.58
C SER A 1 5.20 42.23 2.61
N ARG A 2 4.46 43.10 1.91
CA ARG A 2 3.47 42.72 0.88
C ARG A 2 4.02 41.84 -0.25
N ASP A 3 5.24 42.08 -0.73
CA ASP A 3 5.83 41.33 -1.85
C ASP A 3 6.26 39.90 -1.47
N LEU A 4 6.66 39.69 -0.21
CA LEU A 4 6.95 38.34 0.30
C LEU A 4 5.65 37.54 0.47
N SER A 5 4.59 38.19 0.95
CA SER A 5 3.27 37.56 1.06
C SER A 5 2.67 37.19 -0.30
N SER A 6 2.92 37.96 -1.36
CA SER A 6 2.42 37.63 -2.71
C SER A 6 3.15 36.47 -3.36
N LEU A 7 4.47 36.34 -3.14
CA LEU A 7 5.26 35.19 -3.61
C LEU A 7 4.83 33.90 -2.91
N VAL A 8 4.76 33.91 -1.58
CA VAL A 8 4.31 32.73 -0.81
C VAL A 8 2.89 32.33 -1.20
N ARG A 9 2.00 33.30 -1.41
CA ARG A 9 0.64 33.01 -1.89
C ARG A 9 0.68 32.36 -3.28
N SER A 10 1.53 32.83 -4.18
CA SER A 10 1.65 32.28 -5.53
C SER A 10 2.17 30.84 -5.54
N GLU A 11 3.17 30.52 -4.71
CA GLU A 11 3.64 29.13 -4.54
C GLU A 11 2.55 28.22 -3.97
N ILE A 12 1.77 28.70 -3.00
CA ILE A 12 0.64 27.96 -2.44
C ILE A 12 -0.46 27.73 -3.50
N GLU A 13 -0.81 28.73 -4.29
CA GLU A 13 -1.81 28.58 -5.35
C GLU A 13 -1.30 27.62 -6.46
N LEU A 14 -0.01 27.64 -6.77
CA LEU A 14 0.61 26.70 -7.72
C LEU A 14 0.58 25.26 -7.19
N ALA A 15 1.05 25.03 -5.96
CA ALA A 15 1.01 23.71 -5.33
C ALA A 15 -0.43 23.19 -5.18
N LYS A 16 -1.39 24.09 -4.93
CA LYS A 16 -2.81 23.74 -4.88
C LYS A 16 -3.37 23.37 -6.25
N ALA A 17 -2.92 24.03 -7.33
CA ALA A 17 -3.32 23.68 -8.69
C ALA A 17 -2.79 22.30 -9.09
N GLU A 18 -1.51 22.03 -8.84
CA GLU A 18 -0.87 20.74 -9.10
C GLU A 18 -1.53 19.61 -8.29
N LEU A 19 -1.74 19.82 -6.99
CA LEU A 19 -2.44 18.86 -6.13
C LEU A 19 -3.89 18.61 -6.60
N LYS A 20 -4.59 19.64 -7.09
CA LYS A 20 -5.95 19.49 -7.59
C LYS A 20 -6.00 18.63 -8.86
N ASP A 21 -5.05 18.82 -9.76
CA ASP A 21 -4.95 18.04 -10.99
C ASP A 21 -4.55 16.58 -10.70
N ASP A 22 -3.63 16.37 -9.76
CA ASP A 22 -3.28 15.05 -9.24
C ASP A 22 -4.47 14.33 -8.62
N VAL A 23 -5.21 15.01 -7.72
CA VAL A 23 -6.40 14.45 -7.08
C VAL A 23 -7.49 14.15 -8.10
N ARG A 24 -7.65 14.99 -9.13
CA ARG A 24 -8.64 14.75 -10.19
C ARG A 24 -8.26 13.54 -11.04
N SER A 25 -6.98 13.42 -11.41
CA SER A 25 -6.46 12.29 -12.17
C SER A 25 -6.57 10.99 -11.37
N ALA A 26 -6.12 11.01 -10.11
CA ALA A 26 -6.22 9.90 -9.17
C ALA A 26 -7.67 9.53 -8.88
N GLY A 27 -8.57 10.51 -8.73
CA GLY A 27 -9.99 10.30 -8.51
C GLY A 27 -10.68 9.67 -9.71
N LYS A 28 -10.34 10.10 -10.94
CA LYS A 28 -10.86 9.48 -12.17
C LYS A 28 -10.32 8.05 -12.32
N GLY A 29 -9.02 7.85 -12.15
CA GLY A 29 -8.38 6.54 -12.21
C GLY A 29 -8.94 5.58 -11.16
N GLY A 30 -8.99 6.01 -9.90
CA GLY A 30 -9.55 5.26 -8.78
C GLY A 30 -11.03 4.96 -8.96
N GLY A 31 -11.82 5.92 -9.46
CA GLY A 31 -13.24 5.71 -9.77
C GLY A 31 -13.45 4.65 -10.86
N MET A 32 -12.70 4.72 -11.96
CA MET A 32 -12.75 3.72 -13.03
C MET A 32 -12.33 2.33 -12.54
N LEU A 33 -11.24 2.24 -11.76
CA LEU A 33 -10.80 0.97 -11.18
C LEU A 33 -11.80 0.41 -10.17
N GLY A 34 -12.45 1.26 -9.38
CA GLY A 34 -13.51 0.85 -8.46
C GLY A 34 -14.72 0.25 -9.18
N VAL A 35 -15.20 0.91 -10.23
CA VAL A 35 -16.29 0.39 -11.07
C VAL A 35 -15.87 -0.89 -11.79
N ALA A 36 -14.65 -0.95 -12.34
CA ALA A 36 -14.13 -2.14 -13.00
C ALA A 36 -14.01 -3.32 -12.03
N ALA A 37 -13.53 -3.10 -10.81
CA ALA A 37 -13.47 -4.13 -9.77
C ALA A 37 -14.87 -4.63 -9.39
N PHE A 38 -15.83 -3.73 -9.20
CA PHE A 38 -17.22 -4.09 -8.91
C PHE A 38 -17.85 -4.92 -10.03
N LEU A 39 -17.73 -4.47 -11.28
CA LEU A 39 -18.22 -5.22 -12.44
C LEU A 39 -17.50 -6.56 -12.61
N GLY A 40 -16.19 -6.62 -12.30
CA GLY A 40 -15.43 -7.86 -12.30
C GLY A 40 -15.98 -8.88 -11.29
N VAL A 41 -16.35 -8.45 -10.09
CA VAL A 41 -16.99 -9.32 -9.08
C VAL A 41 -18.33 -9.83 -9.60
N LEU A 42 -19.19 -8.96 -10.13
CA LEU A 42 -20.48 -9.37 -10.69
C LEU A 42 -20.31 -10.35 -11.85
N PHE A 43 -19.36 -10.09 -12.74
CA PHE A 43 -19.03 -10.97 -13.85
C PHE A 43 -18.62 -12.36 -13.36
N VAL A 44 -17.72 -12.45 -12.37
CA VAL A 44 -17.29 -13.74 -11.81
C VAL A 44 -18.48 -14.52 -11.24
N ILE A 45 -19.41 -13.87 -10.54
CA ILE A 45 -20.61 -14.53 -9.99
C ILE A 45 -21.48 -15.08 -11.13
N LEU A 46 -21.82 -14.24 -12.12
CA LEU A 46 -22.66 -14.64 -13.24
C LEU A 46 -22.00 -15.71 -14.11
N ALA A 47 -20.70 -15.57 -14.38
CA ALA A 47 -19.91 -16.55 -15.12
C ALA A 47 -19.83 -17.90 -14.39
N SER A 48 -19.76 -17.91 -13.06
CA SER A 48 -19.78 -19.15 -12.26
C SER A 48 -21.08 -19.91 -12.44
N ILE A 49 -22.21 -19.19 -12.37
CA ILE A 49 -23.55 -19.76 -12.56
C ILE A 49 -23.70 -20.26 -14.00
N ALA A 50 -23.31 -19.45 -14.98
CA ALA A 50 -23.35 -19.83 -16.39
C ALA A 50 -22.49 -21.06 -16.69
N ALA A 51 -21.28 -21.14 -16.14
CA ALA A 51 -20.41 -22.30 -16.28
C ALA A 51 -21.03 -23.56 -15.67
N ALA A 52 -21.55 -23.49 -14.45
CA ALA A 52 -22.20 -24.63 -13.80
C ALA A 52 -23.44 -25.11 -14.55
N TYR A 53 -24.27 -24.20 -15.07
CA TYR A 53 -25.39 -24.59 -15.92
C TYR A 53 -24.95 -25.13 -17.28
N GLY A 54 -23.87 -24.59 -17.87
CA GLY A 54 -23.27 -25.14 -19.08
C GLY A 54 -22.79 -26.58 -18.89
N LEU A 55 -22.11 -26.87 -17.78
CA LEU A 55 -21.73 -28.22 -17.38
C LEU A 55 -22.95 -29.12 -17.16
N THR A 56 -23.99 -28.60 -16.52
CA THR A 56 -25.25 -29.32 -16.30
C THR A 56 -25.94 -29.68 -17.64
N ALA A 57 -25.92 -28.76 -18.61
CA ALA A 57 -26.47 -28.98 -19.94
C ALA A 57 -25.74 -30.08 -20.74
N LEU A 58 -24.50 -30.42 -20.35
CA LEU A 58 -23.75 -31.57 -20.88
C LEU A 58 -24.12 -32.90 -20.21
N GLY A 59 -25.13 -32.91 -19.33
CA GLY A 59 -25.63 -34.11 -18.65
C GLY A 59 -25.05 -34.33 -17.26
N LEU A 60 -24.22 -33.41 -16.73
CA LEU A 60 -23.78 -33.50 -15.34
C LEU A 60 -24.92 -33.15 -14.39
N HIS A 61 -25.00 -33.86 -13.28
CA HIS A 61 -25.90 -33.47 -12.19
C HIS A 61 -25.47 -32.10 -11.64
N PRO A 62 -26.41 -31.17 -11.34
CA PRO A 62 -26.08 -29.81 -10.92
C PRO A 62 -25.07 -29.76 -9.76
N ALA A 63 -25.22 -30.61 -8.75
CA ALA A 63 -24.29 -30.64 -7.60
C ALA A 63 -22.82 -30.85 -8.03
N TRP A 64 -22.56 -31.74 -8.99
CA TRP A 64 -21.21 -32.00 -9.48
C TRP A 64 -20.70 -30.86 -10.37
N ALA A 65 -21.57 -30.24 -11.16
CA ALA A 65 -21.20 -29.09 -11.98
C ALA A 65 -20.75 -27.90 -11.10
N PHE A 66 -21.53 -27.55 -10.07
CA PHE A 66 -21.16 -26.50 -9.12
C PHE A 66 -19.91 -26.85 -8.32
N LEU A 67 -19.72 -28.13 -7.96
CA LEU A 67 -18.51 -28.57 -7.26
C LEU A 67 -17.24 -28.42 -8.11
N ILE A 68 -17.33 -28.71 -9.41
CA ILE A 68 -16.21 -28.51 -10.34
C ILE A 68 -15.83 -27.03 -10.44
N VAL A 69 -16.82 -26.16 -10.60
CA VAL A 69 -16.58 -24.70 -10.66
C VAL A 69 -15.98 -24.19 -9.35
N ALA A 70 -16.47 -24.67 -8.20
CA ALA A 70 -15.89 -24.33 -6.90
C ALA A 70 -14.45 -24.86 -6.74
N GLY A 71 -14.19 -26.09 -7.18
CA GLY A 71 -12.85 -26.69 -7.20
C GLY A 71 -11.86 -25.91 -8.07
N PHE A 72 -12.31 -25.41 -9.22
CA PHE A 72 -11.52 -24.52 -10.08
C PHE A 72 -11.08 -23.25 -9.32
N TYR A 73 -12.01 -22.58 -8.63
CA TYR A 73 -11.67 -21.40 -7.82
C TYR A 73 -10.73 -21.73 -6.67
N LEU A 74 -10.88 -22.89 -6.02
CA LEU A 74 -9.99 -23.33 -4.96
C LEU A 74 -8.54 -23.50 -5.47
N ILE A 75 -8.36 -24.07 -6.66
CA ILE A 75 -7.04 -24.19 -7.30
C ILE A 75 -6.46 -22.81 -7.62
N VAL A 76 -7.23 -21.93 -8.25
CA VAL A 76 -6.80 -20.57 -8.59
C VAL A 76 -6.40 -19.80 -7.32
N ALA A 77 -7.22 -19.86 -6.26
CA ALA A 77 -6.94 -19.24 -4.99
C ALA A 77 -5.65 -19.78 -4.35
N GLY A 78 -5.45 -21.11 -4.39
CA GLY A 78 -4.23 -21.76 -3.92
C GLY A 78 -2.98 -21.24 -4.65
N VAL A 79 -3.03 -21.17 -5.99
CA VAL A 79 -1.91 -20.65 -6.80
C VAL A 79 -1.63 -19.19 -6.46
N LEU A 80 -2.65 -18.33 -6.41
CA LEU A 80 -2.48 -16.92 -6.09
C LEU A 80 -1.93 -16.72 -4.67
N ALA A 81 -2.38 -17.50 -3.69
CA ALA A 81 -1.84 -17.46 -2.34
C ALA A 81 -0.36 -17.85 -2.31
N LEU A 82 0.04 -18.91 -3.01
CA LEU A 82 1.44 -19.33 -3.10
C LEU A 82 2.32 -18.26 -3.77
N VAL A 83 1.87 -17.70 -4.89
CA VAL A 83 2.58 -16.61 -5.59
C VAL A 83 2.66 -15.38 -4.70
N GLY A 84 1.57 -14.97 -4.05
CA GLY A 84 1.54 -13.83 -3.15
C GLY A 84 2.50 -13.98 -1.97
N VAL A 85 2.49 -15.14 -1.31
CA VAL A 85 3.43 -15.45 -0.23
C VAL A 85 4.88 -15.44 -0.73
N LYS A 86 5.15 -15.97 -1.92
CA LYS A 86 6.49 -15.95 -2.52
C LYS A 86 6.94 -14.51 -2.82
N SER A 87 6.08 -13.68 -3.39
CA SER A 87 6.37 -12.29 -3.69
C SER A 87 6.64 -11.48 -2.43
N LEU A 88 5.85 -11.66 -1.37
CA LEU A 88 6.08 -10.99 -0.08
C LEU A 88 7.42 -11.40 0.54
N LYS A 89 7.79 -12.69 0.44
CA LYS A 89 9.09 -13.19 0.93
C LYS A 89 10.29 -12.65 0.15
N GLN A 90 10.09 -12.18 -1.08
CA GLN A 90 11.15 -11.58 -1.92
C GLN A 90 11.37 -10.09 -1.64
N ILE A 91 10.45 -9.43 -0.93
CA ILE A 91 10.61 -8.02 -0.55
C ILE A 91 11.74 -7.94 0.49
N LYS A 92 12.91 -7.48 0.06
CA LYS A 92 14.02 -7.18 0.97
C LYS A 92 13.66 -5.93 1.78
N PRO A 93 13.91 -5.92 3.11
CA PRO A 93 13.72 -4.72 3.91
C PRO A 93 14.56 -3.56 3.35
N PRO A 94 14.04 -2.31 3.36
CA PRO A 94 14.71 -1.17 2.74
C PRO A 94 16.00 -0.81 3.49
N GLU A 95 17.14 -1.26 2.95
CA GLU A 95 18.46 -1.14 3.61
C GLU A 95 18.85 0.32 3.85
N LEU A 96 18.53 1.22 2.92
CA LEU A 96 18.81 2.66 3.04
C LEU A 96 17.97 3.29 4.15
N THR A 97 16.67 3.03 4.19
CA THR A 97 15.78 3.53 5.25
C THR A 97 16.23 3.03 6.62
N ILE A 98 16.70 1.78 6.71
CA ILE A 98 17.24 1.22 7.95
C ILE A 98 18.56 1.88 8.35
N LYS A 99 19.47 2.14 7.40
CA LYS A 99 20.73 2.85 7.67
C LYS A 99 20.47 4.27 8.16
N THR A 100 19.68 5.06 7.42
CA THR A 100 19.37 6.44 7.80
C THR A 100 18.67 6.51 9.16
N ALA A 101 17.74 5.58 9.45
CA ALA A 101 17.10 5.51 10.76
C ALA A 101 18.09 5.16 11.89
N LYS A 102 19.04 4.25 11.64
CA LYS A 102 20.09 3.89 12.60
C LYS A 102 21.06 5.04 12.83
N ASP A 103 21.44 5.76 11.80
CA ASP A 103 22.35 6.90 11.89
C ASP A 103 21.70 8.04 12.69
N SER A 104 20.44 8.38 12.43
CA SER A 104 19.69 9.36 13.22
C SER A 104 19.56 8.94 14.69
N ALA A 105 19.31 7.66 14.97
CA ALA A 105 19.25 7.14 16.33
C ALA A 105 20.63 7.17 17.03
N ALA A 106 21.72 6.92 16.29
CA ALA A 106 23.07 6.99 16.80
C ALA A 106 23.47 8.43 17.18
N LEU A 107 23.10 9.41 16.34
CA LEU A 107 23.35 10.84 16.58
C LEU A 107 22.62 11.34 17.84
N LEU A 108 21.33 11.00 18.00
CA LEU A 108 20.58 11.32 19.22
C LEU A 108 21.18 10.70 20.49
N LYS A 109 21.74 9.48 20.37
CA LYS A 109 22.36 8.79 21.50
C LYS A 109 23.74 9.36 21.85
N SER A 110 24.48 9.90 20.88
CA SER A 110 25.76 10.58 21.15
C SER A 110 25.56 11.93 21.83
N ASP A 111 24.54 12.70 21.42
CA ASP A 111 24.24 14.00 22.01
C ASP A 111 23.83 13.87 23.48
N GLY A 112 22.92 12.94 23.81
CA GLY A 112 22.55 12.66 25.19
C GLY A 112 23.72 12.15 26.06
N ARG A 113 24.75 11.54 25.45
CA ARG A 113 25.96 11.10 26.16
C ARG A 113 26.95 12.24 26.38
N ALA A 114 27.02 13.21 25.47
CA ALA A 114 27.83 14.42 25.61
C ALA A 114 27.27 15.30 26.75
N ASP A 115 25.95 15.46 26.79
CA ASP A 115 25.26 16.24 27.82
C ASP A 115 25.42 15.62 29.22
N ALA A 116 25.30 14.29 29.33
CA ALA A 116 25.55 13.57 30.58
C ALA A 116 26.99 13.73 31.08
N ARG A 117 27.98 13.74 30.16
CA ARG A 117 29.40 13.96 30.51
C ARG A 117 29.70 15.40 30.92
N ALA A 118 29.04 16.37 30.30
CA ALA A 118 29.16 17.79 30.64
C ALA A 118 28.59 18.08 32.05
N GLY A 119 27.42 17.51 32.38
CA GLY A 119 26.81 17.64 33.71
C GLY A 119 27.67 17.07 34.84
N VAL A 120 28.31 15.92 34.61
CA VAL A 120 29.23 15.30 35.60
C VAL A 120 30.48 16.17 35.80
N ARG A 121 31.08 16.71 34.74
CA ARG A 121 32.26 17.60 34.84
C ARG A 121 31.95 18.92 35.56
N ALA A 122 30.79 19.50 35.33
CA ALA A 122 30.35 20.73 36.00
C ALA A 122 30.08 20.53 37.51
N GLY A 123 29.64 19.34 37.91
CA GLY A 123 29.44 18.98 39.32
C GLY A 123 30.74 18.72 40.09
N VAL A 124 31.80 18.28 39.41
CA VAL A 124 33.12 18.03 40.01
C VAL A 124 33.91 19.33 40.20
N ALA A 125 33.77 20.32 39.32
CA ALA A 125 34.48 21.60 39.41
C ALA A 125 33.94 22.57 40.48
N ARG A 126 32.83 22.23 41.16
CA ARG A 126 32.22 23.04 42.23
C ARG A 126 32.47 22.48 43.65
N ARG A 127 33.38 21.51 43.81
CA ARG A 127 33.78 20.96 45.12
C ARG A 127 35.20 21.34 45.48
#